data_AF-A0AAU5ZVC6-F1
#
_entry.id   AF-A0AAU5ZVC6-F1
#
_cell.length_a   1.000
_cell.length_b   1.000
_cell.length_c   1.000
_cell.angle_alpha   90.00
_cell.angle_beta   90.00
_cell.angle_gamma   90.00
#
_symmetry.space_group_name_H-M   'P 1'
#
loop_
_entity.id
_entity.type
_entity.pdbx_description
1 polymer ?
#
loop_
_entity_poly.entity_id
_entity_poly.type
_entity_poly.pdbx_seq_one_letter_code
_entity_poly.pdbx_strand_id
1 'polypeptide(L)'
;MVHNIDLGALNACPTTATTHTASVTVHDSSGNILHNYDIRSGAQTPAEQSMGRGGETLSHTENRAARMAGGVSSYGTKLVRGDEFFLEKPVPLDGYVVINGSRPPCSSCMGAMRRGAEDTGSTFTYIWEEAGEPAWWSTSG
;
A
#
# COMPACT_ATOMS: atom_id res chain seq x y z
N MET A 1 13.24 -4.95 -14.23
CA MET A 1 12.67 -6.28 -13.96
C MET A 1 11.25 -6.02 -13.52
N VAL A 2 10.26 -6.51 -14.26
CA VAL A 2 8.86 -6.46 -13.81
C VAL A 2 8.73 -7.59 -12.81
N HIS A 3 8.52 -7.27 -11.54
CA HIS A 3 8.30 -8.28 -10.52
C HIS A 3 6.82 -8.64 -10.59
N ASN A 4 6.47 -9.70 -11.32
CA ASN A 4 5.11 -10.23 -11.35
C ASN A 4 4.77 -10.81 -9.97
N ILE A 5 4.35 -9.95 -9.05
CA ILE A 5 3.83 -10.38 -7.76
C ILE A 5 2.51 -11.08 -8.00
N ASP A 6 2.42 -12.33 -7.57
CA ASP A 6 1.16 -13.04 -7.52
C ASP A 6 0.36 -12.57 -6.30
N LEU A 7 -0.38 -11.48 -6.47
CA LEU A 7 -1.29 -10.96 -5.45
C LEU A 7 -2.36 -12.00 -5.07
N GLY A 8 -2.74 -12.89 -6.01
CA GLY A 8 -3.67 -13.98 -5.73
C GLY A 8 -3.11 -14.95 -4.69
N ALA A 9 -1.86 -15.38 -4.87
CA ALA A 9 -1.16 -16.25 -3.92
C ALA A 9 -0.93 -15.58 -2.56
N LEU A 10 -0.55 -14.28 -2.53
CA LEU A 10 -0.39 -13.54 -1.28
C LEU A 10 -1.70 -13.36 -0.53
N ASN A 11 -2.80 -13.13 -1.26
CA ASN A 11 -4.12 -12.98 -0.66
C ASN A 11 -4.69 -14.31 -0.16
N ALA A 12 -4.36 -15.44 -0.79
CA ALA A 12 -4.86 -16.78 -0.48
C ALA A 12 -4.18 -17.48 0.73
N CYS A 13 -3.17 -16.88 1.37
CA CYS A 13 -2.48 -17.47 2.51
C CYS A 13 -3.42 -17.70 3.73
N PRO A 14 -3.07 -18.53 4.73
CA PRO A 14 -3.91 -18.69 5.93
C PRO A 14 -4.14 -17.38 6.68
N THR A 15 -5.39 -17.02 7.01
CA THR A 15 -5.74 -15.79 7.74
C THR A 15 -5.64 -15.97 9.25
N THR A 16 -5.21 -14.92 9.92
CA THR A 16 -5.22 -14.78 11.39
C THR A 16 -6.22 -13.69 11.77
N ALA A 17 -6.60 -13.61 13.05
CA ALA A 17 -7.47 -12.55 13.56
C ALA A 17 -6.88 -11.12 13.39
N THR A 18 -5.59 -11.02 13.10
CA THR A 18 -4.86 -9.76 12.86
C THR A 18 -4.63 -9.47 11.38
N THR A 19 -5.09 -10.34 10.49
CA THR A 19 -5.01 -10.11 9.05
C THR A 19 -5.99 -9.00 8.64
N HIS A 20 -5.51 -8.05 7.85
CA HIS A 20 -6.29 -6.97 7.27
C HIS A 20 -6.25 -7.10 5.75
N THR A 21 -7.37 -6.87 5.10
CA THR A 21 -7.44 -6.73 3.64
C THR A 21 -7.81 -5.30 3.31
N ALA A 22 -7.31 -4.83 2.17
CA ALA A 22 -7.67 -3.54 1.61
C ALA A 22 -7.81 -3.65 0.10
N SER A 23 -8.79 -2.95 -0.45
CA SER A 23 -8.96 -2.80 -1.90
C SER A 23 -8.36 -1.49 -2.34
N VAL A 24 -7.49 -1.53 -3.35
CA VAL A 24 -6.75 -0.38 -3.84
C VAL A 24 -7.14 -0.06 -5.27
N THR A 25 -7.52 1.18 -5.50
CA THR A 25 -7.82 1.71 -6.82
C THR A 25 -6.86 2.84 -7.14
N VAL A 26 -6.13 2.71 -8.25
CA VAL A 26 -5.23 3.74 -8.76
C VAL A 26 -5.92 4.47 -9.90
N HIS A 27 -5.98 5.78 -9.82
CA HIS A 27 -6.58 6.66 -10.82
C HIS A 27 -5.53 7.57 -11.45
N ASP A 28 -5.77 7.93 -12.72
CA ASP A 28 -5.06 9.04 -13.34
C ASP A 28 -5.62 10.40 -12.88
N SER A 29 -5.00 11.49 -13.33
CA SER A 29 -5.43 12.87 -13.01
C SER A 29 -6.81 13.24 -13.58
N SER A 30 -7.34 12.46 -14.53
CA SER A 30 -8.69 12.63 -15.10
C SER A 30 -9.74 11.78 -14.38
N GLY A 31 -9.34 10.97 -13.41
CA GLY A 31 -10.20 10.08 -12.64
C GLY A 31 -10.41 8.69 -13.26
N ASN A 32 -9.76 8.37 -14.38
CA ASN A 32 -9.86 7.03 -14.97
C ASN A 32 -9.14 6.01 -14.09
N ILE A 33 -9.75 4.84 -13.89
CA ILE A 33 -9.13 3.74 -13.16
C ILE A 33 -8.03 3.13 -14.03
N LEU A 34 -6.79 3.21 -13.57
CA LEU A 34 -5.63 2.56 -14.17
C LEU A 34 -5.48 1.13 -13.64
N HIS A 35 -5.64 0.97 -12.33
CA HIS A 35 -5.46 -0.30 -11.64
C HIS A 35 -6.50 -0.46 -10.54
N ASN A 36 -6.97 -1.70 -10.35
CA ASN A 36 -7.80 -2.08 -9.23
C ASN A 36 -7.34 -3.47 -8.76
N TYR A 37 -7.01 -3.59 -7.48
CA TYR A 37 -6.47 -4.82 -6.92
C TYR A 37 -6.68 -4.90 -5.42
N ASP A 38 -6.81 -6.12 -4.91
CA ASP A 38 -6.86 -6.37 -3.49
C ASP A 38 -5.47 -6.70 -2.96
N ILE A 39 -5.18 -6.17 -1.78
CA ILE A 39 -3.98 -6.48 -1.03
C ILE A 39 -4.34 -6.88 0.39
N ARG A 40 -3.42 -7.63 0.97
CA ARG A 40 -3.57 -8.18 2.30
C ARG A 40 -2.37 -7.83 3.17
N SER A 41 -2.61 -7.67 4.47
CA SER A 41 -1.57 -7.54 5.47
C SER A 41 -1.04 -8.90 5.93
N GLY A 42 0.23 -8.94 6.27
CA GLY A 42 0.91 -10.20 6.58
C GLY A 42 1.20 -11.02 5.32
N ALA A 43 1.55 -12.29 5.53
CA ALA A 43 2.17 -13.13 4.49
C ALA A 43 3.39 -12.41 3.88
N GLN A 44 4.41 -12.18 4.71
CA GLN A 44 5.62 -11.49 4.29
C GLN A 44 6.26 -12.20 3.11
N THR A 45 6.63 -11.45 2.08
CA THR A 45 7.41 -11.99 0.98
C THR A 45 8.86 -12.25 1.42
N PRO A 46 9.66 -13.04 0.67
CA PRO A 46 11.07 -13.25 1.03
C PRO A 46 11.86 -11.94 1.19
N ALA A 47 11.55 -10.92 0.37
CA ALA A 47 12.16 -9.59 0.49
C ALA A 47 11.78 -8.92 1.82
N GLU A 48 10.50 -8.93 2.20
CA GLU A 48 10.03 -8.39 3.48
C GLU A 48 10.57 -9.17 4.68
N GLN A 49 10.66 -10.50 4.59
CA GLN A 49 11.26 -11.36 5.62
C GLN A 49 12.75 -11.06 5.81
N SER A 50 13.48 -10.84 4.70
CA SER A 50 14.92 -10.55 4.73
C SER A 50 15.26 -9.23 5.45
N MET A 51 14.29 -8.32 5.58
CA MET A 51 14.46 -7.08 6.35
C MET A 51 14.57 -7.32 7.86
N GLY A 52 14.07 -8.47 8.35
CA GLY A 52 13.93 -8.74 9.77
C GLY A 52 13.04 -7.71 10.45
N ARG A 53 13.61 -6.92 11.37
CA ARG A 53 12.89 -5.83 12.05
C ARG A 53 12.48 -4.76 11.02
N GLY A 54 11.18 -4.65 10.77
CA GLY A 54 10.57 -3.74 9.80
C GLY A 54 9.77 -4.45 8.71
N GLY A 55 10.03 -5.74 8.47
CA GLY A 55 9.27 -6.56 7.51
C GLY A 55 7.78 -6.64 7.84
N GLU A 56 7.43 -6.67 9.12
CA GLU A 56 6.03 -6.72 9.57
C GLU A 56 5.29 -5.45 9.16
N THR A 57 5.87 -4.28 9.41
CA THR A 57 5.31 -2.99 9.00
C THR A 57 5.23 -2.87 7.49
N LEU A 58 6.25 -3.35 6.75
CA LEU A 58 6.24 -3.33 5.28
C LEU A 58 5.10 -4.17 4.71
N SER A 59 4.76 -5.28 5.37
CA SER A 59 3.66 -6.15 4.95
C SER A 59 2.27 -5.56 5.23
N HIS A 60 2.14 -4.38 5.85
CA HIS A 60 0.85 -3.70 5.97
C HIS A 60 0.34 -3.29 4.59
N THR A 61 -0.98 -3.27 4.43
CA THR A 61 -1.64 -2.95 3.15
C THR A 61 -1.25 -1.56 2.64
N GLU A 62 -1.18 -0.57 3.51
CA GLU A 62 -0.84 0.82 3.15
C GLU A 62 0.62 0.92 2.68
N ASN A 63 1.53 0.17 3.30
CA ASN A 63 2.94 0.13 2.88
C ASN A 63 3.11 -0.59 1.55
N ARG A 64 2.38 -1.68 1.32
CA ARG A 64 2.37 -2.35 0.00
C ARG A 64 1.79 -1.44 -1.07
N ALA A 65 0.64 -0.81 -0.83
CA ALA A 65 0.01 0.12 -1.77
C ALA A 65 0.93 1.30 -2.13
N ALA A 66 1.57 1.94 -1.15
CA ALA A 66 2.50 3.05 -1.39
C ALA A 66 3.68 2.62 -2.28
N ARG A 67 4.27 1.45 -2.03
CA ARG A 67 5.37 0.91 -2.85
C ARG A 67 4.93 0.56 -4.28
N MET A 68 3.76 -0.07 -4.41
CA MET A 68 3.14 -0.41 -5.70
C MET A 68 2.88 0.81 -6.57
N ALA A 69 2.40 1.89 -5.95
CA ALA A 69 2.18 3.16 -6.62
C ALA A 69 3.48 3.86 -7.06
N GLY A 70 4.64 3.49 -6.49
CA GLY A 70 5.95 4.06 -6.85
C GLY A 70 6.67 4.77 -5.71
N GLY A 71 6.12 4.73 -4.49
CA GLY A 71 6.80 5.21 -3.30
C GLY A 71 8.06 4.40 -2.99
N VAL A 72 9.11 5.07 -2.55
CA VAL A 72 10.39 4.44 -2.25
C VAL A 72 10.20 3.43 -1.13
N SER A 73 10.59 2.20 -1.41
CA SER A 73 10.46 1.07 -0.50
C SER A 73 11.43 1.20 0.68
N SER A 74 10.98 1.83 1.76
CA SER A 74 11.82 2.13 2.92
C SER A 74 11.11 1.99 4.27
N TYR A 75 11.81 1.37 5.22
CA TYR A 75 11.45 1.34 6.64
C TYR A 75 12.50 2.11 7.44
N GLY A 76 12.11 3.25 8.02
CA GLY A 76 13.06 4.17 8.63
C GLY A 76 14.13 4.61 7.62
N THR A 77 15.40 4.39 7.92
CA THR A 77 16.53 4.67 7.01
C THR A 77 16.92 3.49 6.12
N LYS A 78 16.25 2.34 6.25
CA LYS A 78 16.59 1.13 5.48
C LYS A 78 15.74 1.03 4.22
N LEU A 79 16.40 0.92 3.08
CA LEU A 79 15.77 0.58 1.80
C LEU A 79 15.57 -0.93 1.70
N VAL A 80 14.40 -1.35 1.22
CA VAL A 80 14.13 -2.73 0.82
C VAL A 80 14.77 -2.93 -0.55
N ARG A 81 15.81 -3.76 -0.62
CA ARG A 81 16.49 -4.06 -1.89
C ARG A 81 15.74 -5.16 -2.62
N GLY A 82 15.55 -4.99 -3.93
CA GLY A 82 14.82 -5.95 -4.76
C GLY A 82 13.35 -6.04 -4.36
N ASP A 83 12.77 -4.93 -3.91
CA ASP A 83 11.37 -4.88 -3.53
C ASP A 83 10.50 -5.16 -4.76
N GLU A 84 9.82 -6.30 -4.71
CA GLU A 84 8.93 -6.74 -5.78
C GLU A 84 7.72 -5.84 -5.95
N PHE A 85 7.32 -5.09 -4.91
CA PHE A 85 6.17 -4.20 -4.98
C PHE A 85 6.50 -2.88 -5.67
N PHE A 86 7.77 -2.49 -5.77
CA PHE A 86 8.12 -1.17 -6.28
C PHE A 86 7.71 -0.97 -7.75
N LEU A 87 6.87 0.04 -8.02
CA LEU A 87 6.36 0.40 -9.36
C LEU A 87 5.53 -0.69 -10.07
N GLU A 88 4.97 -1.65 -9.34
CA GLU A 88 4.15 -2.71 -9.95
C GLU A 88 2.79 -2.20 -10.45
N LYS A 89 2.24 -1.14 -9.83
CA LYS A 89 0.97 -0.50 -10.19
C LYS A 89 1.12 1.02 -10.10
N PRO A 90 1.97 1.63 -10.94
CA PRO A 90 2.42 2.99 -10.75
C PRO A 90 1.26 3.98 -10.89
N VAL A 91 1.26 4.99 -10.02
CA VAL A 91 0.37 6.14 -10.15
C VAL A 91 1.10 7.24 -10.94
N PRO A 92 0.45 7.87 -11.94
CA PRO A 92 1.06 9.00 -12.63
C PRO A 92 1.12 10.23 -11.73
N LEU A 93 1.96 11.20 -12.11
CA LEU A 93 1.97 12.54 -11.53
C LEU A 93 0.55 13.12 -11.56
N ASP A 94 0.14 13.77 -10.47
CA ASP A 94 -1.21 14.33 -10.26
C ASP A 94 -2.34 13.29 -10.27
N GLY A 95 -2.03 12.00 -10.35
CA GLY A 95 -2.99 10.92 -10.12
C GLY A 95 -3.35 10.77 -8.65
N TYR A 96 -4.21 9.82 -8.34
CA TYR A 96 -4.55 9.52 -6.96
C TYR A 96 -4.80 8.03 -6.70
N VAL A 97 -4.47 7.59 -5.50
CA VAL A 97 -4.63 6.22 -5.02
C VAL A 97 -5.67 6.21 -3.92
N VAL A 98 -6.73 5.41 -4.08
CA VAL A 98 -7.76 5.20 -3.06
C VAL A 98 -7.56 3.82 -2.45
N ILE A 99 -7.41 3.77 -1.13
CA ILE A 99 -7.22 2.54 -0.35
C ILE A 99 -8.41 2.38 0.57
N ASN A 100 -9.22 1.35 0.36
CA ASN A 100 -10.35 1.00 1.20
C ASN A 100 -9.91 -0.11 2.17
N GLY A 101 -9.72 0.24 3.44
CA GLY A 101 -9.31 -0.70 4.48
C GLY A 101 -10.41 -0.99 5.49
N SER A 102 -10.22 -2.06 6.26
CA SER A 102 -11.18 -2.51 7.29
C SER A 102 -11.03 -1.79 8.65
N ARG A 103 -9.98 -0.97 8.82
CA ARG A 103 -9.62 -0.30 10.07
C ARG A 103 -8.96 1.06 9.79
N PRO A 104 -8.97 1.99 10.75
CA PRO A 104 -8.23 3.26 10.62
C PRO A 104 -6.74 3.01 10.39
N PRO A 105 -6.08 3.84 9.56
CA PRO A 105 -4.66 3.69 9.29
C PRO A 105 -3.86 4.10 10.53
N CYS A 106 -2.81 3.34 10.86
CA CYS A 106 -1.92 3.74 11.96
C CYS A 106 -0.95 4.85 11.54
N SER A 107 -0.32 5.53 12.51
CA SER A 107 0.57 6.67 12.24
C SER A 107 1.75 6.34 11.32
N SER A 108 2.32 5.14 11.43
CA SER A 108 3.39 4.69 10.53
C SER A 108 2.90 4.44 9.11
N CYS A 109 1.67 3.95 8.94
CA CYS A 109 1.06 3.72 7.62
C CYS A 109 0.68 5.03 6.95
N MET A 110 0.13 6.00 7.70
CA MET A 110 -0.06 7.37 7.21
C MET A 110 1.26 8.00 6.75
N GLY A 111 2.35 7.80 7.51
CA GLY A 111 3.69 8.26 7.11
C GLY A 111 4.26 7.56 5.87
N ALA A 112 3.90 6.30 5.63
CA ALA A 112 4.26 5.59 4.40
C ALA A 112 3.50 6.14 3.18
N MET A 113 2.19 6.36 3.32
CA MET A 113 1.38 6.96 2.26
C MET A 113 1.80 8.40 1.93
N ARG A 114 2.16 9.22 2.94
CA ARG A 114 2.71 10.57 2.72
C ARG A 114 4.01 10.54 1.92
N ARG A 115 4.96 9.69 2.30
CA ARG A 115 6.20 9.52 1.54
C ARG A 115 5.92 9.04 0.11
N GLY A 116 4.99 8.09 -0.04
CA GLY A 116 4.51 7.65 -1.35
C GLY A 116 4.00 8.80 -2.20
N ALA A 117 3.13 9.66 -1.64
CA ALA A 117 2.60 10.86 -2.29
C ALA A 117 3.71 11.84 -2.70
N GLU A 118 4.70 12.08 -1.83
CA GLU A 118 5.85 12.94 -2.10
C GLU A 118 6.74 12.38 -3.22
N ASP A 119 6.99 11.07 -3.21
CA ASP A 119 7.86 10.39 -4.18
C ASP A 119 7.24 10.33 -5.58
N THR A 120 5.90 10.20 -5.68
CA THR A 120 5.17 10.07 -6.95
C THR A 120 4.57 11.38 -7.45
N GLY A 121 4.44 12.38 -6.57
CA GLY A 121 3.65 13.59 -6.83
C GLY A 121 2.15 13.31 -7.00
N SER A 122 1.63 12.28 -6.34
CA SER A 122 0.22 11.88 -6.39
C SER A 122 -0.48 12.09 -5.05
N THR A 123 -1.80 11.92 -5.01
CA THR A 123 -2.56 11.93 -3.74
C THR A 123 -2.87 10.51 -3.27
N PHE A 124 -2.79 10.26 -1.97
CA PHE A 124 -3.24 9.00 -1.37
C PHE A 124 -4.42 9.29 -0.43
N THR A 125 -5.54 8.63 -0.71
CA THR A 125 -6.76 8.67 0.08
C THR A 125 -6.98 7.30 0.72
N TYR A 126 -7.20 7.27 2.02
CA TYR A 126 -7.51 6.06 2.77
C TYR A 126 -8.92 6.19 3.36
N ILE A 127 -9.75 5.18 3.13
CA ILE A 127 -11.15 5.12 3.56
C ILE A 127 -11.32 3.86 4.41
N TRP A 128 -12.07 3.97 5.50
CA TRP A 128 -12.43 2.86 6.38
C TRP A 128 -13.82 3.04 6.96
N GLU A 129 -14.37 1.96 7.52
CA GLU A 129 -15.62 2.01 8.26
C GLU A 129 -15.34 2.21 9.75
N GLU A 130 -15.98 3.21 10.37
CA GLU A 130 -15.93 3.49 11.79
C GLU A 130 -17.35 3.66 12.34
N ALA A 131 -17.74 2.79 13.27
CA ALA A 131 -19.09 2.78 13.86
C ALA A 131 -20.25 2.75 12.84
N GLY A 132 -20.05 2.10 11.69
CA GLY A 132 -21.06 1.99 10.63
C GLY A 132 -21.08 3.17 9.64
N GLU A 133 -20.19 4.15 9.81
CA GLU A 133 -20.07 5.31 8.94
C GLU A 133 -18.71 5.31 8.22
N PRO A 134 -18.64 5.79 6.97
CA PRO A 134 -17.37 5.93 6.26
C PRO A 134 -16.54 7.08 6.85
N ALA A 135 -15.33 6.76 7.27
CA ALA A 135 -14.30 7.71 7.64
C ALA A 135 -13.19 7.73 6.59
N TRP A 136 -12.50 8.86 6.46
CA TRP A 136 -11.46 9.02 5.45
C TRP A 136 -10.31 9.91 5.91
N TRP A 137 -9.18 9.73 5.25
CA TRP A 137 -7.95 10.51 5.42
C TRP A 137 -7.27 10.68 4.06
N SER A 138 -6.64 11.83 3.81
CA SER A 138 -5.90 12.10 2.58
C SER A 138 -4.54 12.76 2.85
N THR A 139 -3.58 12.55 1.96
CA THR A 139 -2.32 13.30 1.94
C THR A 139 -2.47 14.73 1.46
N SER A 140 -3.53 15.07 0.71
CA SER A 140 -3.78 16.37 0.09
C SER A 140 -4.55 17.36 0.99
N GLY A 141 -4.35 17.28 2.31
CA GLY A 141 -5.11 18.05 3.31
C GLY A 141 -5.07 19.57 3.13
#